data_AF-A0A0J9X5I1-F1
#
_entry.id   AF-A0A0J9X5I1-F1
#
_cell.length_a   1.000
_cell.length_b   1.000
_cell.length_c   1.000
_cell.angle_alpha   90.00
_cell.angle_beta   90.00
_cell.angle_gamma   90.00
#
_symmetry.space_group_name_H-M   'P 1'
#
loop_
_entity.id
_entity.type
_entity.pdbx_description
1 polymer ?
#
loop_
_entity_poly.entity_id
_entity_poly.type
_entity_poly.pdbx_seq_one_letter_code
_entity_poly.pdbx_strand_id
1 'polypeptide(L)'
;MIDTDIKTEVIGTLPLRVIDSTGGEFDGNYSVSNIVSYYNNVYCSKQNHCTVIFAIEARAGLVQEINAVTPPHTGYTSPVQHIAVFIAMTKEGLTQRVDEYFAQSPVQHLFTVNKASEMQRPSHDTAMDTPGYCKLENWSLFSRELAPRSDDGVSDTCMARYHLCYPSYKPDANNCGLMLDVGGRERVRSVTKRSASGESSPSMDACDAPCSNSFVASCSEVKTAVPPSRWQHTGPLEPLALVTIPRSSQYRHVRIRLDRAVCARYLAVRFSNSAVHGNSNVDIESFSVRGIVDPGATTVTMV
;
A
#
# COMPACT_ATOMS: atom_id res chain seq x y z
N MET A 1 -46.37 -1.41 -0.93
CA MET A 1 -45.21 -0.77 -0.29
C MET A 1 -43.99 -1.57 -0.68
N ILE A 2 -43.12 -1.02 -1.54
CA ILE A 2 -41.85 -1.65 -1.86
C ILE A 2 -40.87 -1.06 -0.85
N ASP A 3 -40.49 -1.87 0.13
CA ASP A 3 -39.46 -1.52 1.10
C ASP A 3 -38.11 -1.70 0.40
N THR A 4 -37.66 -0.67 -0.32
CA THR A 4 -36.29 -0.64 -0.83
C THR A 4 -35.38 -0.24 0.31
N ASP A 5 -34.92 -1.24 1.06
CA ASP A 5 -33.82 -1.10 2.01
C ASP A 5 -32.57 -0.65 1.24
N ILE A 6 -32.34 0.65 1.19
CA ILE A 6 -31.12 1.23 0.62
C ILE A 6 -30.00 0.92 1.63
N LYS A 7 -29.33 -0.23 1.45
CA LYS A 7 -28.09 -0.53 2.17
C LYS A 7 -27.07 0.53 1.80
N THR A 8 -26.84 1.47 2.72
CA THR A 8 -25.77 2.45 2.60
C THR A 8 -24.47 1.71 2.85
N GLU A 9 -23.65 1.55 1.81
CA GLU A 9 -22.29 1.02 1.96
C GLU A 9 -21.44 2.03 2.73
N VAL A 10 -20.91 1.62 3.87
CA VAL A 10 -20.02 2.45 4.69
C VAL A 10 -18.59 2.03 4.41
N ILE A 11 -17.73 3.00 4.06
CA ILE A 11 -16.30 2.76 3.86
C ILE A 11 -15.53 3.03 5.16
N GLY A 12 -15.12 1.96 5.82
CA GLY A 12 -14.41 1.97 7.10
C GLY A 12 -13.05 1.28 7.03
N THR A 13 -12.28 1.36 8.11
CA THR A 13 -11.00 0.63 8.23
C THR A 13 -11.27 -0.85 8.42
N LEU A 14 -10.61 -1.69 7.62
CA LEU A 14 -10.66 -3.14 7.77
C LEU A 14 -9.64 -3.56 8.83
N PRO A 15 -10.05 -4.32 9.87
CA PRO A 15 -9.11 -4.85 10.86
C PRO A 15 -8.13 -5.80 10.19
N LEU A 16 -6.85 -5.56 10.39
CA LEU A 16 -5.75 -6.36 9.87
C LEU A 16 -5.02 -7.04 11.02
N ARG A 17 -4.68 -8.32 10.84
CA ARG A 17 -3.76 -9.03 11.71
C ARG A 17 -2.56 -9.52 10.91
N VAL A 18 -1.35 -9.22 11.39
CA VAL A 18 -0.13 -9.82 10.84
C VAL A 18 -0.14 -11.32 11.15
N ILE A 19 0.01 -12.15 10.12
CA ILE A 19 0.02 -13.62 10.28
C ILE A 19 1.37 -14.24 9.93
N ASP A 20 2.18 -13.57 9.11
CA ASP A 20 3.53 -13.99 8.75
C ASP A 20 4.34 -12.78 8.29
N SER A 21 5.66 -12.84 8.40
CA SER A 21 6.56 -11.82 7.89
C SER A 21 7.96 -12.34 7.62
N THR A 22 8.60 -11.85 6.57
CA THR A 22 10.03 -12.08 6.28
C THR A 22 10.88 -10.87 6.64
N GLY A 23 12.19 -10.97 6.42
CA GLY A 23 13.13 -9.87 6.65
C GLY A 23 13.62 -9.71 8.08
N GLY A 24 12.91 -10.30 9.06
CA GLY A 24 13.27 -10.31 10.49
C GLY A 24 13.16 -8.94 11.16
N GLU A 25 12.96 -8.89 12.47
CA GLU A 25 12.82 -7.62 13.21
C GLU A 25 14.17 -7.15 13.77
N PHE A 26 14.46 -5.84 13.69
CA PHE A 26 15.73 -5.26 14.19
C PHE A 26 15.87 -5.46 15.71
N ASP A 27 14.85 -5.10 16.49
CA ASP A 27 14.69 -5.38 17.92
C ASP A 27 13.20 -5.40 18.33
N GLY A 28 12.91 -5.60 19.62
CA GLY A 28 11.53 -5.69 20.14
C GLY A 28 10.72 -4.38 20.14
N ASN A 29 11.38 -3.21 20.08
CA ASN A 29 10.70 -1.93 19.93
C ASN A 29 10.28 -1.68 18.47
N TYR A 30 10.90 -2.37 17.52
CA TYR A 30 10.62 -2.28 16.08
C TYR A 30 9.93 -3.54 15.52
N SER A 31 9.01 -4.11 16.28
CA SER A 31 8.24 -5.30 15.87
C SER A 31 7.37 -5.04 14.64
N VAL A 32 7.15 -6.09 13.83
CA VAL A 32 6.23 -6.08 12.68
C VAL A 32 4.81 -5.68 13.07
N SER A 33 4.40 -5.94 14.31
CA SER A 33 3.09 -5.54 14.83
C SER A 33 2.89 -4.03 14.85
N ASN A 34 3.97 -3.23 14.88
CA ASN A 34 3.90 -1.78 14.81
C ASN A 34 3.29 -1.29 13.49
N ILE A 35 3.43 -2.05 12.39
CA ILE A 35 2.97 -1.62 11.07
C ILE A 35 1.44 -1.43 10.98
N VAL A 36 0.67 -2.10 11.85
CA VAL A 36 -0.80 -1.97 11.94
C VAL A 36 -1.23 -1.25 13.22
N SER A 37 -0.27 -0.72 14.00
CA SER A 37 -0.55 0.00 15.23
C SER A 37 -1.20 1.34 14.94
N TYR A 38 -2.08 1.77 15.85
CA TYR A 38 -2.63 3.12 15.86
C TYR A 38 -1.61 4.17 16.30
N TYR A 39 -0.59 3.74 17.02
CA TYR A 39 0.46 4.59 17.58
C TYR A 39 1.58 4.80 16.56
N ASN A 40 2.29 5.91 16.70
CA ASN A 40 3.44 6.29 15.88
C ASN A 40 4.67 5.45 16.27
N ASN A 41 4.59 4.15 16.02
CA ASN A 41 5.68 3.21 16.18
C ASN A 41 6.08 2.69 14.80
N VAL A 42 7.37 2.40 14.62
CA VAL A 42 7.89 1.97 13.33
C VAL A 42 8.23 0.48 13.37
N TYR A 43 7.89 -0.24 12.32
CA TYR A 43 8.44 -1.56 12.05
C TYR A 43 9.76 -1.38 11.28
N CYS A 44 10.83 -2.00 11.79
CA CYS A 44 12.13 -2.01 11.12
C CYS A 44 12.57 -3.45 10.86
N SER A 45 12.73 -3.80 9.58
CA SER A 45 13.25 -5.12 9.21
C SER A 45 14.77 -5.22 9.34
N LYS A 46 15.34 -6.43 9.39
CA LYS A 46 16.81 -6.67 9.30
C LYS A 46 17.33 -6.75 7.86
N GLN A 47 16.42 -6.94 6.91
CA GLN A 47 16.69 -6.99 5.47
C GLN A 47 16.10 -5.75 4.78
N ASN A 48 16.71 -5.34 3.66
CA ASN A 48 16.30 -4.18 2.87
C ASN A 48 15.08 -4.45 1.97
N HIS A 49 14.48 -5.62 2.17
CA HIS A 49 13.17 -5.99 1.69
C HIS A 49 12.53 -6.94 2.70
N CYS A 50 11.21 -6.90 2.80
CA CYS A 50 10.43 -7.81 3.63
C CYS A 50 9.04 -8.00 3.02
N THR A 51 8.47 -9.19 3.20
CA THR A 51 7.06 -9.46 2.92
C THR A 51 6.33 -9.52 4.23
N VAL A 52 5.21 -8.82 4.36
CA VAL A 52 4.29 -8.97 5.49
C VAL A 52 2.97 -9.51 4.96
N ILE A 53 2.47 -10.56 5.61
CA ILE A 53 1.18 -11.17 5.30
C ILE A 53 0.16 -10.72 6.33
N PHE A 54 -0.91 -10.07 5.85
CA PHE A 54 -2.03 -9.64 6.66
C PHE A 54 -3.26 -10.51 6.40
N ALA A 55 -3.94 -10.93 7.45
CA ALA A 55 -5.32 -11.41 7.37
C ALA A 55 -6.27 -10.23 7.56
N ILE A 56 -7.25 -10.10 6.67
CA ILE A 56 -8.38 -9.19 6.84
C ILE A 56 -9.40 -9.87 7.74
N GLU A 57 -9.64 -9.32 8.94
CA GLU A 57 -10.51 -9.96 9.93
C GLU A 57 -12.00 -9.64 9.72
N ALA A 58 -12.32 -8.64 8.89
CA ALA A 58 -13.69 -8.33 8.49
C ALA A 58 -14.39 -9.52 7.84
N ARG A 59 -15.70 -9.66 8.08
CA ARG A 59 -16.53 -10.76 7.53
C ARG A 59 -16.51 -10.77 6.01
N ALA A 60 -16.67 -9.60 5.40
CA ALA A 60 -16.46 -9.38 3.98
C ALA A 60 -15.16 -8.58 3.80
N GLY A 61 -14.12 -9.21 3.25
CA GLY A 61 -12.86 -8.52 2.97
C GLY A 61 -12.94 -7.75 1.66
N LEU A 62 -13.63 -6.60 1.69
CA LEU A 62 -13.91 -5.78 0.51
C LEU A 62 -12.99 -4.56 0.48
N VAL A 63 -11.78 -4.74 -0.05
CA VAL A 63 -10.72 -3.73 -0.09
C VAL A 63 -11.04 -2.66 -1.13
N GLN A 64 -11.05 -1.38 -0.74
CA GLN A 64 -11.24 -0.26 -1.65
C GLN A 64 -10.15 0.80 -1.56
N GLU A 65 -9.44 0.90 -0.43
CA GLU A 65 -8.35 1.85 -0.25
C GLU A 65 -7.23 1.21 0.56
N ILE A 66 -5.98 1.44 0.14
CA ILE A 66 -4.77 0.96 0.80
C ILE A 66 -3.89 2.17 1.08
N ASN A 67 -3.44 2.31 2.32
CA ASN A 67 -2.57 3.38 2.77
C ASN A 67 -1.27 2.79 3.30
N ALA A 68 -0.14 3.36 2.90
CA ALA A 68 1.16 3.05 3.45
C ALA A 68 1.90 4.35 3.78
N VAL A 69 2.42 4.44 5.00
CA VAL A 69 3.14 5.60 5.50
C VAL A 69 4.56 5.17 5.87
N THR A 70 5.52 5.90 5.32
CA THR A 70 6.95 5.71 5.57
C THR A 70 7.41 6.68 6.66
N PRO A 71 8.29 6.26 7.59
CA PRO A 71 8.72 7.11 8.69
C PRO A 71 9.52 8.32 8.20
N PRO A 72 9.67 9.36 9.02
CA PRO A 72 10.47 10.52 8.64
C PRO A 72 11.92 10.09 8.42
N HIS A 73 12.57 10.68 7.42
CA HIS A 73 14.03 10.48 7.23
C HIS A 73 14.87 10.99 8.41
N THR A 74 14.31 11.83 9.27
CA THR A 74 14.94 12.28 10.52
C THR A 74 14.65 11.26 11.61
N GLY A 75 15.64 10.42 11.93
CA GLY A 75 15.56 9.40 12.99
C GLY A 75 15.45 7.96 12.49
N TYR A 76 15.14 7.75 11.20
CA TYR A 76 15.08 6.44 10.57
C TYR A 76 15.98 6.38 9.34
N THR A 77 16.71 5.29 9.20
CA THR A 77 17.85 5.19 8.29
C THR A 77 17.48 4.62 6.93
N SER A 78 16.35 3.92 6.85
CA SER A 78 15.92 3.17 5.68
C SER A 78 14.40 3.19 5.45
N PRO A 79 13.74 4.37 5.35
CA PRO A 79 12.31 4.43 5.05
C PRO A 79 11.97 3.69 3.75
N VAL A 80 10.87 2.95 3.77
CA VAL A 80 10.38 2.18 2.60
C VAL A 80 10.27 3.06 1.35
N GLN A 81 10.71 2.50 0.22
CA GLN A 81 10.70 3.16 -1.08
C GLN A 81 9.87 2.44 -2.11
N HIS A 82 9.79 1.11 -2.10
CA HIS A 82 8.95 0.39 -3.05
C HIS A 82 7.99 -0.52 -2.28
N ILE A 83 6.75 -0.57 -2.76
CA ILE A 83 5.65 -1.29 -2.14
C ILE A 83 4.94 -2.08 -3.25
N ALA A 84 4.82 -3.39 -3.07
CA ALA A 84 3.99 -4.23 -3.92
C ALA A 84 2.88 -4.85 -3.08
N VAL A 85 1.63 -4.61 -3.46
CA VAL A 85 0.46 -5.12 -2.78
C VAL A 85 -0.14 -6.24 -3.60
N PHE A 86 -0.28 -7.41 -2.99
CA PHE A 86 -0.89 -8.58 -3.56
C PHE A 86 -2.14 -8.95 -2.74
N ILE A 87 -3.19 -9.40 -3.41
CA ILE A 87 -4.43 -9.85 -2.76
C ILE A 87 -4.60 -11.35 -2.95
N ALA A 88 -5.12 -12.03 -1.93
CA ALA A 88 -5.43 -13.45 -2.01
C ALA A 88 -6.66 -13.79 -1.19
N MET A 89 -7.33 -14.87 -1.57
CA MET A 89 -8.48 -15.41 -0.84
C MET A 89 -8.08 -16.53 0.11
N THR A 90 -6.87 -17.05 -0.05
CA THR A 90 -6.35 -18.20 0.68
C THR A 90 -4.94 -17.90 1.19
N LYS A 91 -4.48 -18.61 2.21
CA LYS A 91 -3.22 -18.28 2.93
C LYS A 91 -2.01 -19.06 2.43
N GLU A 92 -2.20 -20.04 1.56
CA GLU A 92 -1.16 -21.01 1.23
C GLU A 92 -0.05 -20.37 0.40
N GLY A 93 1.19 -20.56 0.85
CA GLY A 93 2.39 -20.22 0.11
C GLY A 93 2.54 -18.75 -0.28
N LEU A 94 1.80 -17.81 0.35
CA LEU A 94 1.75 -16.42 -0.12
C LEU A 94 3.14 -15.78 -0.26
N THR A 95 4.02 -15.96 0.72
CA THR A 95 5.40 -15.46 0.67
C THR A 95 6.16 -16.04 -0.53
N GLN A 96 6.14 -17.36 -0.70
CA GLN A 96 6.78 -18.04 -1.83
C GLN A 96 6.23 -17.56 -3.17
N ARG A 97 4.91 -17.40 -3.29
CA ARG A 97 4.26 -16.97 -4.53
C ARG A 97 4.58 -15.52 -4.89
N VAL A 98 4.82 -14.66 -3.89
CA VAL A 98 5.36 -13.30 -4.10
C VAL A 98 6.83 -13.37 -4.56
N ASP A 99 7.66 -14.24 -3.97
CA ASP A 99 9.04 -14.45 -4.43
C ASP A 99 9.09 -14.96 -5.89
N GLU A 100 8.22 -15.92 -6.23
CA GLU A 100 8.08 -16.46 -7.59
C GLU A 100 7.69 -15.38 -8.60
N TYR A 101 6.78 -14.47 -8.24
CA TYR A 101 6.44 -13.32 -9.09
C TYR A 101 7.66 -12.45 -9.36
N PHE A 102 8.41 -12.05 -8.32
CA PHE A 102 9.57 -11.18 -8.53
C PHE A 102 10.70 -11.87 -9.27
N ALA A 103 10.92 -13.16 -9.08
CA ALA A 103 11.94 -13.92 -9.82
C ALA A 103 11.72 -13.88 -11.34
N GLN A 104 10.49 -13.64 -11.80
CA GLN A 104 10.11 -13.63 -13.21
C GLN A 104 9.75 -12.22 -13.73
N SER A 105 9.80 -11.20 -12.86
CA SER A 105 9.28 -9.86 -13.15
C SER A 105 10.39 -8.88 -13.53
N PRO A 106 10.19 -7.98 -14.52
CA PRO A 106 11.17 -6.96 -14.86
C PRO A 106 11.44 -5.97 -13.71
N VAL A 107 10.54 -5.86 -12.73
CA VAL A 107 10.70 -5.00 -11.55
C VAL A 107 11.44 -5.68 -10.39
N GLN A 108 11.98 -6.88 -10.58
CA GLN A 108 12.73 -7.64 -9.57
C GLN A 108 13.77 -6.77 -8.84
N HIS A 109 14.55 -6.00 -9.61
CA HIS A 109 15.63 -5.15 -9.11
C HIS A 109 15.19 -4.11 -8.07
N LEU A 110 13.89 -3.74 -8.04
CA LEU A 110 13.33 -2.83 -7.03
C LEU A 110 13.00 -3.54 -5.71
N PHE A 111 12.81 -4.87 -5.73
CA PHE A 111 12.21 -5.63 -4.62
C PHE A 111 13.07 -6.76 -4.06
N THR A 112 14.18 -7.13 -4.72
CA THR A 112 15.06 -8.23 -4.29
C THR A 112 16.55 -7.83 -4.30
N VAL A 113 16.89 -6.73 -3.64
CA VAL A 113 18.30 -6.31 -3.51
C VAL A 113 18.98 -7.15 -2.42
N ASN A 114 19.51 -8.33 -2.73
CA ASN A 114 20.39 -9.06 -1.81
C ASN A 114 21.87 -8.89 -2.21
N LYS A 115 22.73 -8.76 -1.20
CA LYS A 115 24.19 -8.60 -1.26
C LYS A 115 24.87 -9.68 -2.13
N ALA A 116 25.03 -9.41 -3.42
CA ALA A 116 25.87 -10.19 -4.33
C ALA A 116 26.77 -9.30 -5.21
N SER A 117 27.16 -8.13 -4.74
CA SER A 117 28.16 -7.26 -5.39
C SER A 117 29.43 -7.08 -4.56
N GLU A 118 29.82 -8.10 -3.79
CA GLU A 118 31.17 -8.21 -3.21
C GLU A 118 32.17 -8.95 -4.12
N MET A 119 31.84 -9.19 -5.39
CA MET A 119 32.80 -9.67 -6.38
C MET A 119 33.00 -8.68 -7.53
N GLN A 120 34.24 -8.19 -7.58
CA GLN A 120 34.93 -7.54 -8.71
C GLN A 120 34.49 -6.12 -9.08
N ARG A 121 35.15 -5.15 -8.45
CA ARG A 121 35.59 -3.93 -9.15
C ARG A 121 36.77 -4.28 -10.06
N PRO A 122 36.71 -3.97 -11.37
CA PRO A 122 37.82 -3.35 -12.06
C PRO A 122 37.60 -1.84 -11.99
N SER A 123 38.60 -1.14 -11.47
CA SER A 123 38.75 0.29 -11.61
C SER A 123 38.69 0.68 -13.09
N HIS A 124 37.63 1.35 -13.51
CA HIS A 124 37.72 2.28 -14.63
C HIS A 124 36.67 3.37 -14.47
N ASP A 125 37.15 4.60 -14.46
CA ASP A 125 36.35 5.79 -14.65
C ASP A 125 35.55 5.66 -15.95
N THR A 126 34.24 5.55 -15.83
CA THR A 126 33.32 5.95 -16.89
C THR A 126 32.04 6.38 -16.21
N ALA A 127 31.74 7.68 -16.30
CA ALA A 127 30.42 8.20 -15.98
C ALA A 127 29.39 7.41 -16.81
N MET A 128 28.58 6.60 -16.13
CA MET A 128 27.41 5.97 -16.71
C MET A 128 26.17 6.39 -15.92
N ASP A 129 25.17 6.76 -16.70
CA ASP A 129 23.85 7.19 -16.28
C ASP A 129 23.31 6.36 -15.12
N THR A 130 23.10 7.05 -14.00
CA THR A 130 22.25 6.56 -12.92
C THR A 130 20.82 6.47 -13.48
N PRO A 131 20.11 5.34 -13.39
CA PRO A 131 18.70 5.28 -13.77
C PRO A 131 17.96 6.39 -13.02
N GLY A 132 17.37 7.30 -13.79
CA GLY A 132 16.97 8.62 -13.36
C GLY A 132 16.19 8.61 -12.06
N TYR A 133 16.75 9.28 -11.06
CA TYR A 133 16.00 9.84 -9.95
C TYR A 133 14.80 10.60 -10.51
N CYS A 134 13.57 10.07 -10.35
CA CYS A 134 12.38 10.76 -10.81
C CYS A 134 12.25 12.07 -10.02
N LYS A 135 12.53 13.20 -10.69
CA LYS A 135 11.94 14.47 -10.26
C LYS A 135 10.42 14.26 -10.17
N LEU A 136 9.81 14.80 -9.12
CA LEU A 136 8.37 14.69 -8.85
C LEU A 136 7.47 15.01 -10.06
N GLU A 137 7.98 15.79 -11.01
CA GLU A 137 7.30 16.20 -12.24
C GLU A 137 6.74 15.03 -13.07
N ASN A 138 7.26 13.80 -12.94
CA ASN A 138 6.81 12.63 -13.72
C ASN A 138 6.28 11.45 -12.89
N TRP A 139 5.90 11.66 -11.61
CA TRP A 139 5.35 10.61 -10.75
C TRP A 139 4.15 9.85 -11.36
N SER A 140 3.31 10.57 -12.11
CA SER A 140 2.14 10.00 -12.78
C SER A 140 2.51 9.01 -13.89
N LEU A 141 3.55 9.32 -14.67
CA LEU A 141 4.09 8.42 -15.69
C LEU A 141 4.71 7.18 -15.05
N PHE A 142 5.45 7.37 -13.95
CA PHE A 142 6.11 6.29 -13.24
C PHE A 142 5.12 5.31 -12.58
N SER A 143 4.07 5.83 -11.93
CA SER A 143 2.98 4.98 -11.39
C SER A 143 2.28 4.17 -12.48
N ARG A 144 2.11 4.76 -13.66
CA ARG A 144 1.49 4.10 -14.82
C ARG A 144 2.38 3.01 -15.42
N GLU A 145 3.70 3.20 -15.38
CA GLU A 145 4.67 2.22 -15.85
C GLU A 145 4.75 1.00 -14.91
N LEU A 146 4.62 1.23 -13.60
CA LEU A 146 4.59 0.17 -12.59
C LEU A 146 3.23 -0.54 -12.48
N ALA A 147 2.14 0.08 -12.90
CA ALA A 147 0.81 -0.51 -12.74
C ALA A 147 0.67 -1.84 -13.52
N PRO A 148 0.06 -2.88 -12.91
CA PRO A 148 -0.26 -4.12 -13.60
C PRO A 148 -1.18 -3.87 -14.80
N ARG A 149 -0.70 -4.16 -16.02
CA ARG A 149 -1.46 -3.99 -17.27
C ARG A 149 -2.38 -5.18 -17.53
N SER A 150 -3.55 -4.91 -18.12
CA SER A 150 -4.41 -5.95 -18.69
C SER A 150 -3.96 -6.29 -20.11
N ASP A 151 -3.65 -7.56 -20.40
CA ASP A 151 -3.69 -8.05 -21.78
C ASP A 151 -5.16 -8.11 -22.25
N ASP A 152 -5.39 -7.90 -23.55
CA ASP A 152 -6.68 -7.62 -24.21
C ASP A 152 -7.74 -8.75 -24.18
N GLY A 153 -7.66 -9.70 -23.24
CA GLY A 153 -8.65 -10.76 -23.03
C GLY A 153 -9.34 -10.63 -21.67
N VAL A 154 -10.57 -10.09 -21.66
CA VAL A 154 -11.53 -9.99 -20.53
C VAL A 154 -10.91 -10.22 -19.14
N SER A 155 -10.04 -9.30 -18.71
CA SER A 155 -9.52 -9.29 -17.35
C SER A 155 -10.42 -8.41 -16.49
N ASP A 156 -10.80 -8.93 -15.32
CA ASP A 156 -11.46 -8.17 -14.26
C ASP A 156 -10.57 -6.96 -13.95
N THR A 157 -11.00 -5.75 -14.29
CA THR A 157 -10.19 -4.51 -14.11
C THR A 157 -10.90 -3.53 -13.21
N CYS A 158 -10.13 -2.68 -12.54
CA CYS A 158 -10.63 -1.56 -11.76
C CYS A 158 -9.78 -0.33 -12.04
N MET A 159 -10.31 0.85 -11.73
CA MET A 159 -9.53 2.07 -11.79
C MET A 159 -8.85 2.30 -10.46
N ALA A 160 -7.52 2.30 -10.46
CA ALA A 160 -6.71 2.58 -9.29
C ALA A 160 -6.17 4.02 -9.35
N ARG A 161 -6.46 4.80 -8.32
CA ARG A 161 -5.96 6.16 -8.11
C ARG A 161 -4.87 6.16 -7.05
N TYR A 162 -3.65 6.46 -7.46
CA TYR A 162 -2.47 6.57 -6.61
C TYR A 162 -2.29 8.02 -6.21
N HIS A 163 -2.36 8.29 -4.91
CA HIS A 163 -2.09 9.59 -4.33
C HIS A 163 -0.76 9.52 -3.61
N LEU A 164 0.11 10.46 -3.92
CA LEU A 164 1.24 10.79 -3.07
C LEU A 164 0.77 11.88 -2.12
N CYS A 165 0.89 11.65 -0.81
CA CYS A 165 0.35 12.51 0.24
C CYS A 165 1.48 13.00 1.19
N TYR A 166 1.30 14.20 1.73
CA TYR A 166 2.09 14.77 2.83
C TYR A 166 1.36 14.52 4.14
N PRO A 167 1.90 13.72 5.08
CA PRO A 167 1.30 13.58 6.40
C PRO A 167 1.07 14.96 7.05
N SER A 168 -0.14 15.23 7.55
CA SER A 168 -0.48 16.53 8.15
C SER A 168 0.01 16.65 9.59
N TYR A 169 0.39 15.54 10.23
CA TYR A 169 1.01 15.53 11.54
C TYR A 169 2.52 15.75 11.40
N LYS A 170 3.11 16.42 12.39
CA LYS A 170 4.57 16.53 12.48
C LYS A 170 5.10 15.18 12.97
N PRO A 171 5.93 14.49 12.19
CA PRO A 171 6.57 13.28 12.68
C PRO A 171 7.53 13.66 13.80
N ASP A 172 7.45 12.96 14.92
CA ASP A 172 8.38 13.12 16.03
C ASP A 172 8.90 11.74 16.39
N ALA A 173 10.20 11.54 16.25
CA ALA A 173 10.88 10.29 16.59
C ALA A 173 10.84 9.98 18.10
N ASN A 174 10.56 10.99 18.93
CA ASN A 174 10.48 10.88 20.38
C ASN A 174 9.04 10.83 20.90
N ASN A 175 8.05 11.00 20.03
CA ASN A 175 6.64 10.99 20.42
C ASN A 175 5.86 9.94 19.63
N CYS A 176 5.86 8.74 20.19
CA CYS A 176 5.16 7.57 19.68
C CYS A 176 3.61 7.68 19.76
N GLY A 177 3.07 8.80 20.25
CA GLY A 177 1.66 8.93 20.66
C GLY A 177 0.70 9.62 19.68
N LEU A 178 1.05 9.82 18.41
CA LEU A 178 0.13 10.44 17.44
C LEU A 178 -0.71 9.37 16.72
N MET A 179 -2.04 9.53 16.72
CA MET A 179 -2.96 8.68 15.96
C MET A 179 -2.67 8.82 14.46
N LEU A 180 -2.24 7.74 13.83
CA LEU A 180 -2.01 7.67 12.39
C LEU A 180 -3.34 7.50 11.62
N ASP A 181 -3.30 7.64 10.29
CA ASP A 181 -4.48 7.37 9.42
C ASP A 181 -4.89 5.88 9.40
N VAL A 182 -4.29 5.06 10.29
CA VAL A 182 -4.76 3.76 10.72
C VAL A 182 -6.04 3.97 11.52
N GLY A 183 -7.19 4.00 10.86
CA GLY A 183 -8.47 4.22 11.56
C GLY A 183 -8.97 5.66 11.50
N GLY A 184 -9.24 6.16 10.30
CA GLY A 184 -10.04 7.37 10.14
C GLY A 184 -11.41 7.22 10.82
N ARG A 185 -11.81 8.23 11.61
CA ARG A 185 -13.17 8.42 12.14
C ARG A 185 -14.18 8.06 11.04
N GLU A 186 -15.13 7.17 11.33
CA GLU A 186 -16.25 6.85 10.44
C GLU A 186 -16.92 8.15 9.98
N ARG A 187 -16.60 8.61 8.77
CA ARG A 187 -17.47 9.54 8.08
C ARG A 187 -18.50 8.67 7.38
N VAL A 188 -19.65 8.51 8.03
CA VAL A 188 -20.88 8.03 7.39
C VAL A 188 -21.15 8.95 6.20
N ARG A 189 -20.74 8.52 5.01
CA ARG A 189 -21.19 9.14 3.76
C ARG A 189 -22.48 8.44 3.39
N SER A 190 -23.61 9.05 3.74
CA SER A 190 -24.90 8.65 3.18
C SER A 190 -24.89 8.92 1.68
N VAL A 191 -24.69 7.87 0.88
CA VAL A 191 -24.88 7.96 -0.57
C VAL A 191 -26.38 7.90 -0.82
N THR A 192 -27.04 9.06 -0.82
CA THR A 192 -28.43 9.16 -1.26
C THR A 192 -28.45 9.06 -2.78
N LYS A 193 -28.79 7.90 -3.34
CA LYS A 193 -29.19 7.82 -4.75
C LYS A 193 -30.53 8.55 -4.89
N ARG A 194 -30.51 9.81 -5.33
CA ARG A 194 -31.72 10.49 -5.82
C ARG A 194 -32.06 9.95 -7.19
N SER A 195 -33.26 9.37 -7.29
CA SER A 195 -33.91 9.03 -8.54
C SER A 195 -34.14 10.30 -9.37
N ALA A 196 -33.68 10.27 -10.61
CA ALA A 196 -34.18 10.99 -11.79
C ALA A 196 -34.67 12.44 -11.61
N SER A 197 -33.79 13.40 -11.90
CA SER A 197 -34.08 14.53 -12.80
C SER A 197 -32.75 15.18 -13.18
N GLY A 198 -32.52 15.36 -14.48
CA GLY A 198 -31.23 15.78 -15.03
C GLY A 198 -30.79 17.14 -14.52
N GLU A 199 -29.77 17.12 -13.68
CA GLU A 199 -28.83 18.22 -13.45
C GLU A 199 -27.55 17.56 -12.91
N SER A 200 -26.50 17.59 -13.74
CA SER A 200 -25.17 17.07 -13.42
C SER A 200 -24.63 17.80 -12.19
N SER A 201 -24.69 17.15 -11.04
CA SER A 201 -24.00 17.59 -9.83
C SER A 201 -22.50 17.72 -10.13
N PRO A 202 -21.80 18.70 -9.56
CA PRO A 202 -20.40 18.94 -9.91
C PRO A 202 -19.60 17.70 -9.52
N SER A 203 -18.98 17.07 -10.52
CA SER A 203 -17.98 16.04 -10.28
C SER A 203 -16.87 16.68 -9.46
N MET A 204 -16.83 16.41 -8.15
CA MET A 204 -15.55 16.52 -7.44
C MET A 204 -14.58 15.65 -8.23
N ASP A 205 -13.55 16.26 -8.81
CA ASP A 205 -12.52 15.50 -9.51
C ASP A 205 -12.05 14.40 -8.56
N ALA A 206 -12.01 13.16 -9.02
CA ALA A 206 -11.77 12.00 -8.16
C ALA A 206 -10.41 12.08 -7.43
N CYS A 207 -9.51 12.93 -7.92
CA CYS A 207 -8.22 13.28 -7.31
C CYS A 207 -8.29 14.32 -6.17
N ASP A 208 -9.41 15.05 -6.01
CA ASP A 208 -9.61 16.08 -4.98
C ASP A 208 -10.13 15.52 -3.65
N ALA A 209 -10.37 14.21 -3.56
CA ALA A 209 -10.82 13.62 -2.32
C ALA A 209 -9.72 13.73 -1.24
N PRO A 210 -9.95 14.43 -0.12
CA PRO A 210 -8.89 14.73 0.85
C PRO A 210 -8.34 13.44 1.48
N CYS A 211 -7.02 13.37 1.73
CA CYS A 211 -6.43 12.42 2.69
C CYS A 211 -6.86 12.92 4.09
N SER A 212 -7.43 12.08 4.95
CA SER A 212 -8.09 12.55 6.19
C SER A 212 -7.11 13.24 7.15
N ASN A 213 -5.85 12.78 7.14
CA ASN A 213 -4.73 13.35 7.89
C ASN A 213 -3.51 13.61 6.99
N SER A 214 -3.73 13.94 5.72
CA SER A 214 -2.64 14.29 4.80
C SER A 214 -3.10 15.25 3.70
N PHE A 215 -2.15 15.95 3.08
CA PHE A 215 -2.41 16.76 1.89
C PHE A 215 -2.03 15.97 0.65
N VAL A 216 -2.84 16.00 -0.41
CA VAL A 216 -2.50 15.35 -1.68
C VAL A 216 -1.49 16.21 -2.42
N ALA A 217 -0.35 15.62 -2.76
CA ALA A 217 0.68 16.23 -3.59
C ALA A 217 0.45 16.03 -5.07
N SER A 218 0.16 14.78 -5.44
CA SER A 218 -0.01 14.36 -6.81
C SER A 218 -0.96 13.17 -6.83
N CYS A 219 -1.74 13.08 -7.90
CA CYS A 219 -2.66 12.00 -8.17
C CYS A 219 -2.34 11.41 -9.55
N SER A 220 -2.38 10.09 -9.67
CA SER A 220 -2.35 9.41 -10.95
C SER A 220 -3.43 8.34 -10.97
N GLU A 221 -4.07 8.19 -12.12
CA GLU A 221 -5.14 7.24 -12.31
C GLU A 221 -4.71 6.22 -13.36
N VAL A 222 -4.84 4.94 -13.03
CA VAL A 222 -4.39 3.85 -13.88
C VAL A 222 -5.41 2.72 -13.86
N LYS A 223 -5.77 2.24 -15.06
CA LYS A 223 -6.56 1.02 -15.20
C LYS A 223 -5.68 -0.15 -14.77
N THR A 224 -6.11 -0.87 -13.75
CA THR A 224 -5.33 -1.92 -13.11
C THR A 224 -6.08 -3.24 -13.18
N ALA A 225 -5.37 -4.29 -13.58
CA ALA A 225 -5.90 -5.65 -13.53
C ALA A 225 -6.13 -6.07 -12.09
N VAL A 226 -7.28 -6.67 -11.80
CA VAL A 226 -7.56 -7.35 -10.54
C VAL A 226 -7.17 -8.81 -10.72
N PRO A 227 -6.02 -9.26 -10.18
CA PRO A 227 -5.42 -10.49 -10.67
C PRO A 227 -6.27 -11.73 -10.36
N PRO A 228 -6.46 -12.66 -11.31
CA PRO A 228 -7.17 -13.92 -11.05
C PRO A 228 -6.35 -14.85 -10.14
N SER A 229 -5.03 -14.66 -10.06
CA SER A 229 -4.12 -15.37 -9.15
C SER A 229 -4.51 -15.26 -7.68
N ARG A 230 -5.34 -14.27 -7.29
CA ARG A 230 -5.94 -14.13 -5.96
C ARG A 230 -6.78 -15.33 -5.51
N TRP A 231 -7.33 -16.09 -6.46
CA TRP A 231 -8.14 -17.28 -6.21
C TRP A 231 -7.34 -18.57 -6.28
N GLN A 232 -6.11 -18.51 -6.76
CA GLN A 232 -5.24 -19.66 -6.93
C GLN A 232 -4.49 -19.96 -5.63
N HIS A 233 -4.09 -21.21 -5.44
CA HIS A 233 -3.32 -21.65 -4.26
C HIS A 233 -1.83 -21.90 -4.58
N THR A 234 -1.46 -21.84 -5.86
CA THR A 234 -0.13 -22.17 -6.38
C THR A 234 0.26 -21.18 -7.48
N GLY A 235 1.55 -21.14 -7.80
CA GLY A 235 2.11 -20.28 -8.84
C GLY A 235 2.21 -18.81 -8.44
N PRO A 236 2.82 -17.97 -9.29
CA PRO A 236 3.08 -16.57 -8.96
C PRO A 236 1.81 -15.84 -8.54
N LEU A 237 1.92 -15.08 -7.45
CA LEU A 237 0.86 -14.16 -7.06
C LEU A 237 1.13 -12.83 -7.77
N GLU A 238 0.22 -12.39 -8.63
CA GLU A 238 0.38 -11.13 -9.34
C GLU A 238 -0.05 -9.95 -8.46
N PRO A 239 0.64 -8.80 -8.52
CA PRO A 239 0.32 -7.67 -7.67
C PRO A 239 -0.97 -6.99 -8.14
N LEU A 240 -1.78 -6.56 -7.17
CA LEU A 240 -2.84 -5.59 -7.40
C LEU A 240 -2.24 -4.20 -7.63
N ALA A 241 -1.13 -3.87 -6.96
CA ALA A 241 -0.50 -2.57 -7.11
C ALA A 241 1.00 -2.64 -6.88
N LEU A 242 1.75 -1.84 -7.65
CA LEU A 242 3.17 -1.58 -7.47
C LEU A 242 3.37 -0.08 -7.33
N VAL A 243 4.01 0.35 -6.25
CA VAL A 243 4.19 1.75 -5.92
C VAL A 243 5.62 2.02 -5.49
N THR A 244 6.05 3.25 -5.70
CA THR A 244 7.29 3.79 -5.18
C THR A 244 7.01 5.03 -4.34
N ILE A 245 7.84 5.34 -3.38
CA ILE A 245 7.82 6.58 -2.63
C ILE A 245 9.11 7.30 -3.00
N PRO A 246 9.02 8.48 -3.65
CA PRO A 246 10.21 9.26 -3.94
C PRO A 246 11.01 9.52 -2.66
N ARG A 247 12.34 9.44 -2.72
CA ARG A 247 13.22 9.78 -1.59
C ARG A 247 13.12 11.28 -1.28
N SER A 248 12.15 11.63 -0.46
CA SER A 248 11.86 13.00 -0.05
C SER A 248 11.33 12.98 1.37
N SER A 249 11.78 13.93 2.18
CA SER A 249 11.24 14.14 3.53
C SER A 249 9.77 14.55 3.54
N GLN A 250 9.25 15.04 2.41
CA GLN A 250 7.90 15.61 2.32
C GLN A 250 6.86 14.55 1.95
N TYR A 251 7.18 13.67 1.00
CA TYR A 251 6.24 12.72 0.40
C TYR A 251 6.39 11.36 1.06
N ARG A 252 5.63 11.15 2.13
CA ARG A 252 5.80 9.96 2.98
C ARG A 252 4.57 9.07 3.09
N HIS A 253 3.47 9.45 2.45
CA HIS A 253 2.23 8.68 2.45
C HIS A 253 1.84 8.35 1.01
N VAL A 254 1.62 7.06 0.74
CA VAL A 254 0.97 6.59 -0.49
C VAL A 254 -0.42 6.09 -0.15
N ARG A 255 -1.40 6.56 -0.91
CA ARG A 255 -2.79 6.09 -0.85
C ARG A 255 -3.24 5.59 -2.21
N ILE A 256 -3.64 4.33 -2.29
CA ILE A 256 -4.17 3.67 -3.47
C ILE A 256 -5.68 3.53 -3.29
N ARG A 257 -6.49 4.12 -4.16
CA ARG A 257 -7.95 4.04 -4.12
C ARG A 257 -8.48 3.34 -5.34
N LEU A 258 -9.28 2.31 -5.13
CA LEU A 258 -9.98 1.60 -6.18
C LEU A 258 -11.36 2.25 -6.39
N ASP A 259 -11.79 2.39 -7.63
CA ASP A 259 -13.15 2.86 -7.97
C ASP A 259 -14.26 1.92 -7.48
N ARG A 260 -13.93 0.63 -7.30
CA ARG A 260 -14.79 -0.39 -6.69
C ARG A 260 -14.02 -1.21 -5.66
N ALA A 261 -14.74 -1.78 -4.70
CA ALA A 261 -14.15 -2.72 -3.75
C ALA A 261 -13.78 -4.04 -4.45
N VAL A 262 -12.68 -4.63 -4.01
CA VAL A 262 -12.15 -5.92 -4.47
C VAL A 262 -12.13 -6.89 -3.30
N CYS A 263 -12.55 -8.13 -3.54
CA CYS A 263 -12.53 -9.17 -2.53
C CYS A 263 -11.10 -9.67 -2.26
N ALA A 264 -10.72 -9.73 -0.98
CA ALA A 264 -9.49 -10.31 -0.50
C ALA A 264 -9.72 -10.83 0.93
N ARG A 265 -9.13 -11.97 1.28
CA ARG A 265 -9.04 -12.42 2.68
C ARG A 265 -7.67 -12.16 3.28
N TYR A 266 -6.65 -12.10 2.43
CA TYR A 266 -5.27 -11.87 2.79
C TYR A 266 -4.66 -10.82 1.87
N LEU A 267 -3.72 -10.08 2.42
CA LEU A 267 -2.82 -9.21 1.68
C LEU A 267 -1.39 -9.71 1.91
N ALA A 268 -0.65 -9.95 0.85
CA ALA A 268 0.79 -10.07 0.93
C ALA A 268 1.37 -8.74 0.46
N VAL A 269 2.24 -8.11 1.26
CA VAL A 269 2.79 -6.80 0.92
C VAL A 269 4.31 -6.88 0.99
N ARG A 270 4.97 -6.68 -0.16
CA ARG A 270 6.43 -6.55 -0.22
C ARG A 270 6.80 -5.10 -0.05
N PHE A 271 7.64 -4.82 0.93
CA PHE A 271 8.28 -3.54 1.14
C PHE A 271 9.77 -3.67 0.80
N SER A 272 10.36 -2.66 0.19
CA SER A 272 11.80 -2.61 -0.06
C SER A 272 12.36 -1.19 -0.03
N ASN A 273 13.68 -1.10 0.14
CA ASN A 273 14.46 0.11 0.09
C ASN A 273 15.73 -0.10 -0.76
N SER A 274 16.00 0.83 -1.67
CA SER A 274 17.13 0.77 -2.60
C SER A 274 18.45 1.31 -2.01
N ALA A 275 18.66 1.23 -0.69
CA ALA A 275 19.86 1.78 -0.05
C ALA A 275 21.10 0.90 -0.31
N VAL A 276 22.19 1.54 -0.77
CA VAL A 276 23.43 0.89 -1.25
C VAL A 276 24.57 0.94 -0.20
N HIS A 277 24.37 1.61 0.93
CA HIS A 277 25.43 1.83 1.92
C HIS A 277 25.00 1.42 3.34
N GLY A 278 25.46 0.24 3.77
CA GLY A 278 25.51 -0.20 5.17
C GLY A 278 24.18 -0.56 5.84
N ASN A 279 23.08 0.08 5.45
CA ASN A 279 21.77 -0.11 6.07
C ASN A 279 20.95 -1.11 5.26
N SER A 280 20.87 -2.33 5.78
CA SER A 280 20.13 -3.41 5.17
C SER A 280 18.72 -3.52 5.74
N ASN A 281 18.05 -2.44 6.14
CA ASN A 281 16.70 -2.48 6.73
C ASN A 281 15.64 -1.83 5.81
N VAL A 282 14.37 -2.02 6.17
CA VAL A 282 13.22 -1.25 5.68
C VAL A 282 12.45 -0.78 6.89
N ASP A 283 12.19 0.52 6.95
CA ASP A 283 11.43 1.15 8.02
C ASP A 283 10.04 1.52 7.49
N ILE A 284 8.97 1.05 8.16
CA ILE A 284 7.58 1.34 7.82
C ILE A 284 6.85 1.87 9.05
N GLU A 285 6.22 3.03 8.92
CA GLU A 285 5.49 3.69 10.01
C GLU A 285 4.09 3.10 10.14
N SER A 286 3.40 2.89 9.01
CA SER A 286 2.04 2.36 9.04
C SER A 286 1.60 1.75 7.72
N PHE A 287 0.74 0.75 7.82
CA PHE A 287 -0.01 0.16 6.73
C PHE A 287 -1.47 -0.03 7.18
N SER A 288 -2.42 0.49 6.40
CA SER A 288 -3.85 0.34 6.69
C SER A 288 -4.67 0.13 5.43
N VAL A 289 -5.82 -0.50 5.60
CA VAL A 289 -6.72 -0.84 4.51
C VAL A 289 -8.12 -0.39 4.89
N ARG A 290 -8.83 0.21 3.94
CA ARG A 290 -10.22 0.59 4.08
C ARG A 290 -11.06 -0.09 3.01
N GLY A 291 -12.32 -0.30 3.34
CA GLY A 291 -13.20 -1.15 2.58
C GLY A 291 -14.64 -1.03 3.02
N ILE A 292 -15.51 -1.81 2.38
CA ILE A 292 -16.91 -1.88 2.79
C ILE A 292 -16.99 -2.62 4.12
N VAL A 293 -17.50 -1.92 5.15
CA VAL A 293 -17.76 -2.48 6.48
C VAL A 293 -19.26 -2.62 6.68
N ASP A 294 -19.67 -3.68 7.39
CA ASP A 294 -21.06 -3.83 7.80
C ASP A 294 -21.38 -2.77 8.87
N PRO A 295 -22.37 -1.87 8.67
CA PRO A 295 -22.68 -0.78 9.61
C PRO A 295 -23.12 -1.26 11.01
N GLY A 296 -23.48 -2.55 11.13
CA GLY A 296 -23.85 -3.19 12.40
C GLY A 296 -22.71 -3.98 13.07
N ALA A 297 -21.54 -4.09 12.43
CA ALA A 297 -20.35 -4.66 13.05
C ALA A 297 -19.68 -3.58 13.90
N THR A 298 -20.33 -3.25 15.02
CA THR A 298 -19.83 -2.34 16.05
C THR A 298 -18.36 -2.64 16.33
N THR A 299 -17.55 -1.59 16.22
CA THR A 299 -16.17 -1.49 16.64
C THR A 299 -15.88 -2.37 17.85
N VAL A 300 -15.14 -3.46 17.64
CA VAL A 300 -14.43 -4.11 18.74
C VAL A 300 -13.40 -3.09 19.20
N THR A 301 -13.73 -2.40 20.29
CA THR A 301 -12.77 -1.66 21.09
C THR A 301 -11.83 -2.71 21.65
N MET A 302 -10.65 -2.85 21.04
CA MET A 302 -9.56 -3.60 21.65
C MET A 302 -9.12 -2.79 22.87
N VAL A 303 -9.31 -3.38 24.05
CA VAL A 303 -8.87 -2.88 25.37
C VAL A 303 -7.35 -2.87 25.43
#